data_AF-F1Z4H9-F1
#
_entry.id   AF-F1Z4H9-F1
#
_cell.length_a   1.000
_cell.length_b   1.000
_cell.length_c   1.000
_cell.angle_alpha   90.00
_cell.angle_beta   90.00
_cell.angle_gamma   90.00
#
_symmetry.space_group_name_H-M   'P 1'
#
loop_
_entity.id
_entity.type
_entity.pdbx_description
1 polymer ?
#
loop_
_entity_poly.entity_id
_entity_poly.type
_entity_poly.pdbx_seq_one_letter_code
_entity_poly.pdbx_strand_id
1 'polypeptide(L)'
;MNAYGFAGWYRANTPLEPRLAKAFRDRWFAMDSALAKAAEIDEVPEQCDFVVKNTATLALQLLKRYRNICYAHYDGRIPPSVMLSYYAGVSARPNMSLSDMLVRVANWIKGDIDEANRRGRLLHVANPVTPADVFTDRWPASFVQQEELARHLERLVVGVEAAKRGEVTPDKLTNWLRAQFGDRVVTMAVDRMANTIGQSVQDAAHGYSRKGGLILPAAAATGMAVAPSVVRASPHTFFGERI
;
A
#
# COMPACT_ATOMS: atom_id res chain seq x y z
N MET A 1 -6.66 -1.03 -29.75
CA MET A 1 -6.73 -0.64 -28.33
C MET A 1 -6.89 0.88 -28.23
N ASN A 2 -7.97 1.36 -27.60
CA ASN A 2 -8.22 2.80 -27.38
C ASN A 2 -7.63 3.22 -26.02
N ALA A 3 -6.30 3.33 -25.99
CA ALA A 3 -5.57 3.67 -24.77
C ALA A 3 -5.86 5.10 -24.28
N TYR A 4 -6.05 6.05 -25.19
CA TYR A 4 -6.33 7.44 -24.85
C TYR A 4 -7.69 7.60 -24.17
N GLY A 5 -8.74 6.99 -24.75
CA GLY A 5 -10.09 6.99 -24.18
C GLY A 5 -10.09 6.34 -22.79
N PHE A 6 -9.45 5.18 -22.65
CA PHE A 6 -9.34 4.52 -21.35
C PHE A 6 -8.59 5.38 -20.32
N ALA A 7 -7.51 6.07 -20.71
CA ALA A 7 -6.78 6.97 -19.82
C ALA A 7 -7.66 8.15 -19.35
N GLY A 8 -8.49 8.72 -20.24
CA GLY A 8 -9.46 9.75 -19.89
C GLY A 8 -10.52 9.23 -18.91
N TRP A 9 -11.11 8.07 -19.20
CA TRP A 9 -12.06 7.40 -18.30
C TRP A 9 -11.45 7.10 -16.94
N TYR A 10 -10.22 6.58 -16.90
CA TYR A 10 -9.54 6.26 -15.65
C TYR A 10 -9.32 7.51 -14.80
N ARG A 11 -8.78 8.59 -15.38
CA ARG A 11 -8.60 9.88 -14.68
C ARG A 11 -9.91 10.44 -14.12
N ALA A 12 -11.00 10.33 -14.87
CA ALA A 12 -12.32 10.79 -14.41
C ALA A 12 -12.83 9.99 -13.19
N ASN A 13 -12.54 8.69 -13.12
CA ASN A 13 -12.91 7.82 -12.00
C ASN A 13 -11.91 7.88 -10.84
N THR A 14 -10.68 8.33 -11.08
CA THR A 14 -9.62 8.44 -10.09
C THR A 14 -9.15 9.89 -9.90
N PRO A 15 -10.05 10.82 -9.51
CA PRO A 15 -9.68 12.22 -9.36
C PRO A 15 -8.65 12.41 -8.24
N LEU A 16 -7.94 13.53 -8.30
CA LEU A 16 -6.99 13.94 -7.27
C LEU A 16 -7.67 13.97 -5.89
N GLU A 17 -7.03 13.34 -4.89
CA GLU A 17 -7.52 13.37 -3.51
C GLU A 17 -6.75 14.41 -2.69
N PRO A 18 -7.40 15.50 -2.22
CA PRO A 18 -6.71 16.59 -1.52
C PRO A 18 -5.97 16.14 -0.26
N ARG A 19 -6.53 15.18 0.49
CA ARG A 19 -5.91 14.62 1.70
C ARG A 19 -4.59 13.94 1.39
N LEU A 20 -4.58 13.09 0.37
CA LEU A 20 -3.38 12.38 -0.06
C LEU A 20 -2.36 13.35 -0.65
N ALA A 21 -2.83 14.33 -1.44
CA ALA A 21 -1.98 15.38 -1.98
C ALA A 21 -1.30 16.20 -0.88
N LYS A 22 -2.05 16.57 0.16
CA LYS A 22 -1.49 17.25 1.33
C LYS A 22 -0.46 16.39 2.04
N ALA A 23 -0.78 15.13 2.36
CA ALA A 23 0.15 14.24 3.07
C ALA A 23 1.46 14.00 2.29
N PHE A 24 1.38 13.85 0.97
CA PHE A 24 2.57 13.75 0.12
C PHE A 24 3.38 15.05 0.09
N ARG A 25 2.72 16.20 -0.06
CA ARG A 25 3.38 17.52 -0.02
C ARG A 25 4.09 17.75 1.31
N ASP A 26 3.40 17.53 2.43
CA ASP A 26 3.97 17.71 3.77
C ASP A 26 5.23 16.84 3.95
N ARG A 27 5.18 15.58 3.50
CA ARG A 27 6.33 14.67 3.55
C ARG A 27 7.47 15.10 2.63
N TRP A 28 7.14 15.60 1.44
CA TRP A 28 8.13 16.10 0.49
C TRP A 28 8.88 17.30 1.05
N PHE A 29 8.16 18.31 1.55
CA PHE A 29 8.78 19.49 2.17
C PHE A 29 9.63 19.14 3.39
N ALA A 30 9.22 18.16 4.20
CA ALA A 30 10.05 17.68 5.30
C ALA A 30 11.38 17.07 4.80
N MET A 31 11.35 16.35 3.68
CA MET A 31 12.54 15.74 3.08
C MET A 31 13.43 16.79 2.38
N ASP A 32 12.82 17.73 1.68
CA ASP A 32 13.51 18.84 1.00
C ASP A 32 14.17 19.79 2.01
N SER A 33 13.48 20.15 3.09
CA SER A 33 14.07 20.94 4.18
C SER A 33 15.24 20.21 4.86
N ALA A 34 15.19 18.88 4.95
CA ALA A 34 16.31 18.09 5.46
C ALA A 34 17.51 18.07 4.49
N LEU A 35 17.26 18.07 3.17
CA LEU A 35 18.29 18.14 2.14
C LEU A 35 18.90 19.55 2.01
N ALA A 36 18.07 20.60 2.07
CA ALA A 36 18.50 21.99 2.02
C ALA A 36 19.31 22.40 3.26
N LYS A 37 19.06 21.80 4.43
CA LYS A 37 19.92 21.97 5.62
C LYS A 37 21.28 21.28 5.49
N ALA A 38 21.42 20.33 4.57
CA ALA A 38 22.62 19.52 4.40
C ALA A 38 23.56 20.00 3.28
N ALA A 39 23.14 20.98 2.47
CA ALA A 39 23.95 21.53 1.39
C ALA A 39 23.68 23.02 1.19
N GLU A 40 24.73 23.81 0.95
CA GLU A 40 24.60 25.12 0.30
C GLU A 40 24.16 24.87 -1.15
N ILE A 41 22.90 25.13 -1.49
CA ILE A 41 22.32 24.80 -2.81
C ILE A 41 21.98 26.09 -3.58
N ASP A 42 22.49 26.17 -4.81
CA ASP A 42 22.15 27.19 -5.81
C ASP A 42 20.67 27.10 -6.25
N GLU A 43 20.12 28.23 -6.72
CA GLU A 43 18.72 28.40 -7.09
C GLU A 43 18.27 27.39 -8.18
N VAL A 44 17.40 26.45 -7.79
CA VAL A 44 16.87 25.40 -8.68
C VAL A 44 15.62 25.90 -9.42
N PRO A 45 15.45 25.59 -10.73
CA PRO A 45 14.27 25.97 -11.49
C PRO A 45 12.94 25.51 -10.85
N GLU A 46 11.84 26.20 -11.18
CA GLU A 46 10.49 25.85 -10.72
C GLU A 46 10.21 24.36 -10.93
N GLN A 47 9.96 23.66 -9.82
CA GLN A 47 9.62 22.25 -9.84
C GLN A 47 8.25 22.05 -10.51
N CYS A 48 8.19 21.23 -11.56
CA CYS A 48 6.94 20.83 -12.21
C CYS A 48 5.92 20.31 -11.19
N ASP A 49 4.64 20.62 -11.41
CA ASP A 49 3.52 20.16 -10.58
C ASP A 49 3.60 18.65 -10.31
N PHE A 50 3.69 18.31 -9.03
CA PHE A 50 3.79 16.92 -8.59
C PHE A 50 2.47 16.20 -8.88
N VAL A 51 2.51 15.18 -9.74
CA VAL A 51 1.35 14.33 -10.02
C VAL A 51 1.06 13.43 -8.81
N VAL A 52 0.31 13.96 -7.84
CA VAL A 52 -0.16 13.17 -6.71
C VAL A 52 -1.18 12.16 -7.24
N LYS A 53 -0.84 10.88 -7.10
CA LYS A 53 -1.74 9.77 -7.40
C LYS A 53 -2.88 9.75 -6.38
N ASN A 54 -4.08 9.38 -6.81
CA ASN A 54 -5.17 9.10 -5.87
C ASN A 54 -4.97 7.76 -5.14
N THR A 55 -5.76 7.50 -4.11
CA THR A 55 -5.62 6.30 -3.26
C THR A 55 -5.86 5.02 -4.07
N ALA A 56 -6.83 5.03 -5.00
CA ALA A 56 -7.10 3.90 -5.89
C ALA A 56 -5.89 3.55 -6.78
N THR A 57 -5.16 4.55 -7.27
CA THR A 57 -3.96 4.35 -8.08
C THR A 57 -2.82 3.78 -7.24
N LEU A 58 -2.65 4.20 -5.98
CA LEU A 58 -1.67 3.58 -5.08
C LEU A 58 -2.03 2.12 -4.78
N ALA A 59 -3.30 1.84 -4.51
CA ALA A 59 -3.79 0.47 -4.33
C ALA A 59 -3.55 -0.39 -5.58
N LEU A 60 -3.79 0.16 -6.77
CA LEU A 60 -3.46 -0.48 -8.05
C LEU A 60 -1.97 -0.82 -8.17
N GLN A 61 -1.08 0.07 -7.75
CA GLN A 61 0.36 -0.19 -7.78
C GLN A 61 0.75 -1.35 -6.85
N LEU A 62 0.20 -1.38 -5.64
CA LEU A 62 0.39 -2.51 -4.71
C LEU A 62 -0.16 -3.81 -5.29
N LEU A 63 -1.35 -3.78 -5.89
CA LEU A 63 -1.96 -4.96 -6.49
C LEU A 63 -1.17 -5.48 -7.70
N LYS A 64 -0.66 -4.58 -8.55
CA LYS A 64 0.25 -4.96 -9.66
C LYS A 64 1.52 -5.61 -9.13
N ARG A 65 2.09 -5.06 -8.05
CA ARG A 65 3.27 -5.64 -7.39
C ARG A 65 2.98 -7.03 -6.83
N TYR A 66 1.87 -7.16 -6.09
CA TYR A 66 1.41 -8.44 -5.54
C TYR A 66 1.24 -9.50 -6.63
N ARG A 67 0.57 -9.15 -7.73
CA ARG A 67 0.43 -10.01 -8.92
C ARG A 67 1.80 -10.42 -9.46
N ASN A 68 2.73 -9.48 -9.64
CA ASN A 68 4.06 -9.82 -10.15
C ASN A 68 4.82 -10.79 -9.23
N ILE A 69 4.65 -10.70 -7.91
CA ILE A 69 5.24 -11.65 -6.95
C ILE A 69 4.60 -13.03 -7.08
N CYS A 70 3.26 -13.10 -7.13
CA CYS A 70 2.53 -14.36 -7.28
C CYS A 70 2.91 -15.14 -8.54
N TYR A 71 3.19 -14.42 -9.62
CA TYR A 71 3.47 -14.96 -10.95
C TYR A 71 4.96 -14.92 -11.31
N ALA A 72 5.87 -14.69 -10.36
CA ALA A 72 7.30 -14.49 -10.64
C ALA A 72 7.97 -15.68 -11.34
N HIS A 73 7.44 -16.90 -11.14
CA HIS A 73 7.94 -18.15 -11.71
C HIS A 73 6.91 -18.83 -12.64
N TYR A 74 5.98 -18.06 -13.20
CA TYR A 74 4.93 -18.57 -14.07
C TYR A 74 5.15 -18.13 -15.51
N ASP A 75 5.27 -19.11 -16.42
CA ASP A 75 5.60 -18.86 -17.83
C ASP A 75 4.36 -18.66 -18.73
N GLY A 76 3.15 -18.82 -18.18
CA GLY A 76 1.90 -18.70 -18.92
C GLY A 76 1.34 -17.28 -19.02
N ARG A 77 0.11 -17.18 -19.52
CA ARG A 77 -0.65 -15.92 -19.55
C ARG A 77 -1.10 -15.55 -18.14
N ILE A 78 -0.89 -14.28 -17.77
CA ILE A 78 -1.20 -13.75 -16.44
C ILE A 78 -2.22 -12.60 -16.54
N PRO A 79 -2.91 -12.26 -15.45
CA PRO A 79 -3.90 -11.18 -15.43
C PRO A 79 -3.34 -9.87 -15.99
N PRO A 80 -3.95 -9.28 -17.03
CA PRO A 80 -3.44 -8.06 -17.66
C PRO A 80 -3.47 -6.87 -16.70
N SER A 81 -2.40 -6.07 -16.71
CA SER A 81 -2.30 -4.90 -15.85
C SER A 81 -3.37 -3.84 -16.16
N VAL A 82 -3.86 -3.79 -17.40
CA VAL A 82 -4.95 -2.91 -17.85
C VAL A 82 -6.29 -3.34 -17.25
N MET A 83 -6.56 -4.65 -17.14
CA MET A 83 -7.73 -5.17 -16.42
C MET A 83 -7.70 -4.75 -14.95
N LEU A 84 -6.55 -4.87 -14.27
CA LEU A 84 -6.42 -4.39 -12.89
C LEU A 84 -6.68 -2.89 -12.77
N SER A 85 -6.27 -2.13 -13.79
CA SER A 85 -6.49 -0.67 -13.84
C SER A 85 -7.98 -0.35 -14.03
N TYR A 86 -8.70 -1.12 -14.85
CA TYR A 86 -10.16 -1.01 -14.94
C TYR A 86 -10.82 -1.18 -13.58
N TYR A 87 -10.46 -2.24 -12.84
CA TYR A 87 -11.03 -2.48 -11.51
C TYR A 87 -10.69 -1.40 -10.49
N ALA A 88 -9.47 -0.85 -10.54
CA ALA A 88 -9.11 0.29 -9.71
C ALA A 88 -9.94 1.54 -10.03
N GLY A 89 -10.27 1.77 -11.30
CA GLY A 89 -11.17 2.85 -11.72
C GLY A 89 -12.59 2.66 -11.20
N VAL A 90 -13.24 1.52 -11.47
CA VAL A 90 -14.65 1.30 -11.06
C VAL A 90 -14.83 1.22 -9.54
N SER A 91 -13.79 0.76 -8.81
CA SER A 91 -13.87 0.61 -7.36
C SER A 91 -13.40 1.84 -6.59
N ALA A 92 -12.85 2.83 -7.28
CA ALA A 92 -12.34 4.06 -6.69
C ALA A 92 -13.39 4.74 -5.81
N ARG A 93 -12.98 5.11 -4.61
CA ARG A 93 -13.81 5.87 -3.68
C ARG A 93 -12.94 6.86 -2.93
N PRO A 94 -13.42 8.10 -2.72
CA PRO A 94 -12.66 9.10 -1.99
C PRO A 94 -12.56 8.72 -0.51
N ASN A 95 -11.52 9.24 0.15
CA ASN A 95 -11.35 9.19 1.62
C ASN A 95 -11.27 7.78 2.23
N MET A 96 -10.95 6.75 1.45
CA MET A 96 -10.63 5.43 1.98
C MET A 96 -9.17 5.38 2.44
N SER A 97 -8.87 4.54 3.43
CA SER A 97 -7.48 4.19 3.72
C SER A 97 -6.89 3.38 2.56
N LEU A 98 -5.56 3.38 2.42
CA LEU A 98 -4.88 2.60 1.38
C LEU A 98 -5.17 1.09 1.50
N SER A 99 -5.23 0.57 2.73
CA SER A 99 -5.52 -0.84 2.99
C SER A 99 -6.98 -1.19 2.66
N ASP A 100 -7.94 -0.34 3.04
CA ASP A 100 -9.35 -0.54 2.66
C ASP A 100 -9.54 -0.47 1.14
N MET A 101 -8.82 0.45 0.47
CA MET A 101 -8.89 0.57 -0.97
C MET A 101 -8.30 -0.66 -1.67
N LEU A 102 -7.17 -1.19 -1.18
CA LEU A 102 -6.59 -2.42 -1.70
C LEU A 102 -7.55 -3.61 -1.56
N VAL A 103 -8.15 -3.78 -0.36
CA VAL A 103 -9.16 -4.82 -0.10
C VAL A 103 -10.36 -4.65 -1.03
N ARG A 104 -10.84 -3.42 -1.20
CA ARG A 104 -11.97 -3.13 -2.06
C ARG A 104 -11.69 -3.50 -3.52
N VAL A 105 -10.57 -3.07 -4.09
CA VAL A 105 -10.19 -3.41 -5.48
C VAL A 105 -10.11 -4.94 -5.66
N ALA A 106 -9.48 -5.64 -4.72
CA ALA A 106 -9.34 -7.10 -4.76
C ALA A 106 -10.71 -7.79 -4.72
N ASN A 107 -11.62 -7.35 -3.86
CA ASN A 107 -12.98 -7.89 -3.75
C ASN A 107 -13.84 -7.63 -5.00
N TRP A 108 -13.66 -6.50 -5.67
CA TRP A 108 -14.33 -6.24 -6.96
C TRP A 108 -13.90 -7.24 -8.03
N ILE A 109 -12.59 -7.49 -8.18
CA ILE A 109 -12.07 -8.45 -9.14
C ILE A 109 -12.57 -9.86 -8.79
N LYS A 110 -12.47 -10.26 -7.51
CA LYS A 110 -12.93 -11.57 -7.04
C LYS A 110 -14.42 -11.76 -7.31
N GLY A 111 -15.25 -10.75 -7.01
CA GLY A 111 -16.70 -10.81 -7.22
C GLY A 111 -17.08 -11.03 -8.68
N ASP A 112 -16.41 -10.34 -9.62
CA ASP A 112 -16.66 -10.53 -11.06
C ASP A 112 -16.17 -11.89 -11.56
N ILE A 113 -15.08 -12.43 -11.01
CA ILE A 113 -14.63 -13.80 -11.29
C ILE A 113 -15.67 -14.82 -10.76
N ASP A 114 -16.14 -14.65 -9.54
CA ASP A 114 -17.13 -15.54 -8.92
C ASP A 114 -18.46 -15.53 -9.71
N GLU A 115 -18.88 -14.36 -10.20
CA GLU A 115 -20.04 -14.23 -11.08
C GLU A 115 -19.81 -14.91 -12.44
N ALA A 116 -18.63 -14.75 -13.04
CA ALA A 116 -18.27 -15.43 -14.29
C ALA A 116 -18.28 -16.95 -14.13
N ASN A 117 -17.69 -17.46 -13.04
CA ASN A 117 -17.72 -18.88 -12.66
C ASN A 117 -19.15 -19.40 -12.51
N ARG A 118 -20.01 -18.70 -11.76
CA ARG A 118 -21.41 -19.09 -11.57
C ARG A 118 -22.20 -19.15 -12.87
N ARG A 119 -21.85 -18.31 -13.85
CA ARG A 119 -22.45 -18.32 -15.20
C ARG A 119 -21.78 -19.30 -16.18
N GLY A 120 -20.81 -20.09 -15.73
CA GLY A 120 -20.10 -21.04 -16.59
C GLY A 120 -19.35 -20.34 -17.73
N ARG A 121 -18.79 -19.15 -17.50
CA ARG A 121 -18.05 -18.38 -18.51
C ARG A 121 -16.72 -17.86 -17.99
N LEU A 122 -15.80 -17.61 -18.92
CA LEU A 122 -14.55 -16.93 -18.62
C LEU A 122 -14.81 -15.45 -18.30
N LEU A 123 -13.98 -14.88 -17.43
CA LEU A 123 -14.05 -13.46 -17.09
C LEU A 123 -13.89 -12.61 -18.37
N HIS A 124 -14.84 -11.71 -18.60
CA HIS A 124 -14.84 -10.81 -19.73
C HIS A 124 -14.84 -9.36 -19.24
N VAL A 125 -13.72 -8.67 -19.43
CA VAL A 125 -13.57 -7.23 -19.15
C VAL A 125 -13.20 -6.53 -20.44
N ALA A 126 -14.02 -5.56 -20.84
CA ALA A 126 -13.77 -4.72 -22.01
C ALA A 126 -13.45 -3.29 -21.60
N ASN A 127 -12.80 -2.57 -22.50
CA ASN A 127 -12.56 -1.15 -22.37
C ASN A 127 -13.90 -0.40 -22.27
N PRO A 128 -14.17 0.34 -21.18
CA PRO A 128 -15.46 1.01 -20.97
C PRO A 128 -15.75 2.10 -22.02
N VAL A 129 -14.73 2.61 -22.72
CA VAL A 129 -14.87 3.61 -23.78
C VAL A 129 -14.99 2.98 -25.16
N THR A 130 -14.53 1.75 -25.33
CA THR A 130 -14.54 1.06 -26.63
C THR A 130 -14.74 -0.43 -26.41
N PRO A 131 -15.98 -0.93 -26.29
CA PRO A 131 -16.26 -2.31 -25.89
C PRO A 131 -15.65 -3.40 -26.80
N ALA A 132 -15.32 -3.07 -28.05
CA ALA A 132 -14.59 -3.96 -28.96
C ALA A 132 -13.14 -4.24 -28.54
N ASP A 133 -12.57 -3.40 -27.67
CA ASP A 133 -11.23 -3.52 -27.10
C ASP A 133 -11.31 -4.31 -25.78
N VAL A 134 -11.18 -5.64 -25.87
CA VAL A 134 -11.32 -6.54 -24.72
C VAL A 134 -10.00 -6.65 -23.96
N PHE A 135 -9.98 -6.26 -22.68
CA PHE A 135 -8.80 -6.31 -21.82
C PHE A 135 -8.42 -7.73 -21.42
N THR A 136 -9.38 -8.66 -21.44
CA THR A 136 -9.22 -10.08 -21.13
C THR A 136 -9.18 -10.96 -22.39
N ASP A 137 -8.72 -10.42 -23.52
CA ASP A 137 -8.67 -11.13 -24.81
C ASP A 137 -7.76 -12.37 -24.78
N ARG A 138 -6.68 -12.33 -23.99
CA ARG A 138 -5.65 -13.38 -23.88
C ARG A 138 -5.58 -14.07 -22.53
N TRP A 139 -6.35 -13.59 -21.55
CA TRP A 139 -6.43 -14.13 -20.20
C TRP A 139 -7.79 -13.78 -19.61
N PRO A 140 -8.51 -14.71 -18.97
CA PRO A 140 -8.09 -16.08 -18.67
C PRO A 140 -8.25 -17.01 -19.87
N ALA A 141 -7.39 -18.02 -19.99
CA ALA A 141 -7.51 -19.09 -20.98
C ALA A 141 -8.37 -20.28 -20.49
N SER A 142 -8.61 -20.36 -19.17
CA SER A 142 -9.38 -21.43 -18.54
C SER A 142 -9.99 -20.97 -17.21
N PHE A 143 -10.99 -21.70 -16.71
CA PHE A 143 -11.55 -21.48 -15.37
C PHE A 143 -10.49 -21.59 -14.28
N VAL A 144 -9.55 -22.52 -14.44
CA VAL A 144 -8.43 -22.70 -13.50
C VAL A 144 -7.62 -21.41 -13.34
N GLN A 145 -7.34 -20.69 -14.44
CA GLN A 145 -6.57 -19.45 -14.36
C GLN A 145 -7.31 -18.33 -13.63
N GLN A 146 -8.62 -18.16 -13.85
CA GLN A 146 -9.37 -17.13 -13.13
C GLN A 146 -9.58 -17.49 -11.66
N GLU A 147 -9.82 -18.77 -11.35
CA GLU A 147 -9.90 -19.24 -9.96
C GLU A 147 -8.57 -19.08 -9.22
N GLU A 148 -7.44 -19.29 -9.89
CA GLU A 148 -6.12 -19.06 -9.30
C GLU A 148 -5.97 -17.59 -8.88
N LEU A 149 -6.30 -16.64 -9.75
CA LEU A 149 -6.30 -15.21 -9.39
C LEU A 149 -7.26 -14.93 -8.22
N ALA A 150 -8.49 -15.46 -8.25
CA ALA A 150 -9.43 -15.28 -7.15
C ALA A 150 -8.86 -15.76 -5.81
N ARG A 151 -8.17 -16.91 -5.80
CA ARG A 151 -7.51 -17.45 -4.61
C ARG A 151 -6.35 -16.59 -4.14
N HIS A 152 -5.55 -16.01 -5.05
CA HIS A 152 -4.51 -15.04 -4.70
C HIS A 152 -5.12 -13.80 -4.04
N LEU A 153 -6.16 -13.23 -4.66
CA LEU A 153 -6.85 -12.05 -4.13
C LEU A 153 -7.47 -12.30 -2.76
N GLU A 154 -8.08 -13.46 -2.55
CA GLU A 154 -8.62 -13.86 -1.25
C GLU A 154 -7.54 -13.94 -0.17
N ARG A 155 -6.39 -14.57 -0.46
CA ARG A 155 -5.25 -14.60 0.48
C ARG A 155 -4.74 -13.20 0.82
N LEU A 156 -4.67 -12.31 -0.18
CA LEU A 156 -4.31 -10.92 0.05
C LEU A 156 -5.30 -10.22 0.97
N VAL A 157 -6.61 -10.34 0.70
CA VAL A 157 -7.67 -9.71 1.49
C VAL A 157 -7.63 -10.20 2.94
N VAL A 158 -7.57 -11.52 3.15
CA VAL A 158 -7.51 -12.12 4.50
C VAL A 158 -6.29 -11.60 5.27
N GLY A 159 -5.11 -11.57 4.65
CA GLY A 159 -3.89 -11.10 5.30
C GLY A 159 -3.89 -9.60 5.60
N VAL A 160 -4.39 -8.76 4.69
CA VAL A 160 -4.54 -7.31 4.95
C VAL A 160 -5.53 -7.06 6.08
N GLU A 161 -6.67 -7.76 6.10
CA GLU A 161 -7.67 -7.60 7.14
C GLU A 161 -7.18 -8.11 8.51
N ALA A 162 -6.44 -9.21 8.57
CA ALA A 162 -5.80 -9.67 9.80
C ALA A 162 -4.78 -8.65 10.34
N ALA A 163 -3.97 -8.06 9.44
CA ALA A 163 -3.04 -7.00 9.80
C ALA A 163 -3.77 -5.76 10.36
N LYS A 164 -4.89 -5.35 9.73
CA LYS A 164 -5.72 -4.23 10.20
C LYS A 164 -6.30 -4.47 11.59
N ARG A 165 -6.71 -5.71 11.89
CA ARG A 165 -7.27 -6.08 13.21
C ARG A 165 -6.21 -6.26 14.30
N GLY A 166 -4.91 -6.17 13.97
CA GLY A 166 -3.83 -6.37 14.94
C GLY A 166 -3.66 -7.83 15.38
N GLU A 167 -4.16 -8.78 14.60
CA GLU A 167 -4.11 -10.21 14.92
C GLU A 167 -2.74 -10.85 14.65
N VAL A 168 -1.82 -10.08 14.05
CA VAL A 168 -0.51 -10.55 13.60
C VAL A 168 0.58 -9.79 14.35
N THR A 169 1.53 -10.52 14.93
CA THR A 169 2.68 -9.92 15.61
C THR A 169 3.56 -9.14 14.60
N PRO A 170 4.29 -8.09 15.02
CA PRO A 170 5.04 -7.23 14.09
C PRO A 170 6.07 -7.96 13.21
N ASP A 171 6.74 -8.97 13.76
CA ASP A 171 7.69 -9.84 13.07
C ASP A 171 7.00 -10.68 11.97
N LYS A 172 5.87 -11.31 12.31
CA LYS A 172 5.05 -12.08 11.38
C LYS A 172 4.45 -11.19 10.29
N LEU A 173 4.01 -9.98 10.65
CA LEU A 173 3.47 -9.01 9.71
C LEU A 173 4.54 -8.59 8.69
N THR A 174 5.75 -8.29 9.16
CA THR A 174 6.86 -7.89 8.30
C THR A 174 7.23 -9.02 7.33
N ASN A 175 7.34 -10.25 7.82
CA ASN A 175 7.63 -11.42 6.98
C ASN A 175 6.51 -11.68 5.97
N TRP A 176 5.25 -11.54 6.39
CA TRP A 176 4.10 -11.65 5.50
C TRP A 176 4.14 -10.58 4.40
N LEU A 177 4.39 -9.31 4.75
CA LEU A 177 4.52 -8.21 3.80
C LEU A 177 5.66 -8.46 2.79
N ARG A 178 6.83 -8.93 3.24
CA ARG A 178 7.95 -9.31 2.36
C ARG A 178 7.54 -10.38 1.36
N ALA A 179 6.80 -11.40 1.80
CA ALA A 179 6.29 -12.44 0.92
C ALA A 179 5.25 -11.93 -0.09
N GLN A 180 4.46 -10.90 0.25
CA GLN A 180 3.42 -10.37 -0.66
C GLN A 180 3.94 -9.31 -1.64
N PHE A 181 4.84 -8.43 -1.18
CA PHE A 181 5.28 -7.25 -1.94
C PHE A 181 6.77 -7.24 -2.27
N GLY A 182 7.51 -8.25 -1.83
CA GLY A 182 8.93 -8.47 -2.11
C GLY A 182 9.84 -7.95 -1.00
N ASP A 183 10.85 -8.77 -0.69
CA ASP A 183 11.74 -8.60 0.46
C ASP A 183 12.41 -7.22 0.55
N ARG A 184 13.20 -6.87 -0.47
CA ARG A 184 13.98 -5.62 -0.49
C ARG A 184 13.14 -4.37 -0.24
N VAL A 185 11.99 -4.25 -0.90
CA VAL A 185 11.15 -3.03 -0.83
C VAL A 185 10.53 -2.89 0.57
N VAL A 186 10.11 -4.01 1.15
CA VAL A 186 9.50 -4.01 2.49
C VAL A 186 10.56 -3.76 3.56
N THR A 187 11.73 -4.41 3.47
CA THR A 187 12.84 -4.17 4.39
C THR A 187 13.24 -2.69 4.39
N MET A 188 13.44 -2.09 3.20
CA MET A 188 13.73 -0.65 3.09
C MET A 188 12.63 0.23 3.73
N ALA A 189 11.35 -0.15 3.60
CA ALA A 189 10.25 0.62 4.18
C ALA A 189 10.22 0.51 5.72
N VAL A 190 10.47 -0.68 6.26
CA VAL A 190 10.57 -0.93 7.70
C VAL A 190 11.75 -0.20 8.31
N ASP A 191 12.93 -0.27 7.68
CA ASP A 191 14.13 0.42 8.15
C ASP A 191 13.92 1.94 8.17
N ARG A 192 13.28 2.47 7.11
CA ARG A 192 12.95 3.90 7.05
C ARG A 192 11.96 4.32 8.14
N MET A 193 10.98 3.48 8.45
CA MET A 193 10.03 3.73 9.53
C MET A 193 10.73 3.68 10.90
N ALA A 194 11.57 2.67 11.13
CA ALA A 194 12.36 2.54 12.34
C ALA A 194 13.30 3.75 12.55
N ASN A 195 13.98 4.21 11.50
CA ASN A 195 14.83 5.40 11.54
C ASN A 195 14.03 6.66 11.87
N THR A 196 12.84 6.82 11.29
CA THR A 196 11.98 7.99 11.55
C THR A 196 11.49 7.99 13.01
N ILE A 197 11.06 6.83 13.52
CA ILE A 197 10.64 6.68 14.92
C ILE A 197 11.84 6.92 15.85
N GLY A 198 13.00 6.33 15.54
CA GLY A 198 14.23 6.50 16.31
C GLY A 198 14.68 7.97 16.39
N GLN A 199 14.67 8.69 15.26
CA GLN A 199 14.95 10.13 15.21
C GLN A 199 13.96 10.93 16.06
N SER A 200 12.66 10.66 15.94
CA SER A 200 11.66 11.36 16.76
C SER A 200 11.83 11.13 18.26
N VAL A 201 12.28 9.93 18.66
CA VAL A 201 12.59 9.61 20.07
C VAL A 201 13.87 10.30 20.52
N GLN A 202 14.91 10.36 19.67
CA GLN A 202 16.16 11.07 19.97
C GLN A 202 15.95 12.58 20.08
N ASP A 203 15.16 13.17 19.18
CA ASP A 203 14.78 14.58 19.18
C ASP A 203 13.91 14.91 20.41
N ALA A 204 12.97 14.02 20.77
CA ALA A 204 12.18 14.14 21.99
C ALA A 204 13.00 13.90 23.27
N ALA A 205 14.07 13.10 23.21
CA ALA A 205 15.00 12.88 24.32
C ALA A 205 15.86 14.12 24.63
N HIS A 206 15.88 15.13 23.76
CA HIS A 206 16.43 16.45 24.08
C HIS A 206 15.41 17.37 24.77
N GLY A 207 14.16 16.94 24.89
CA GLY A 207 13.07 17.62 25.59
C GLY A 207 12.71 16.96 26.92
N TYR A 208 13.67 16.80 27.84
CA TYR A 208 13.34 16.46 29.23
C TYR A 208 12.55 17.62 29.87
N SER A 209 11.24 17.44 30.04
CA SER A 209 10.47 18.25 30.98
C SER A 209 10.98 17.97 32.40
N ARG A 210 11.25 19.02 33.19
CA ARG A 210 11.75 18.96 34.59
C ARG A 210 10.84 18.20 35.58
N LYS A 211 9.76 17.55 35.11
CA LYS A 211 8.81 16.77 35.93
C LYS A 211 8.46 15.39 35.33
N GLY A 212 9.42 14.69 34.73
CA GLY A 212 9.37 13.22 34.58
C GLY A 212 8.17 12.62 33.82
N GLY A 213 7.49 13.40 32.97
CA GLY A 213 6.40 12.92 32.12
C GLY A 213 6.82 12.86 30.66
N LEU A 214 6.69 11.68 30.04
CA LEU A 214 6.88 11.48 28.60
C LEU A 214 5.76 12.21 27.83
N ILE A 215 6.10 13.28 27.12
CA ILE A 215 5.21 13.89 26.12
C ILE A 215 5.42 13.12 24.82
N LEU A 216 4.52 12.17 24.55
CA LEU A 216 4.40 11.58 23.22
C LEU A 216 3.75 12.61 22.29
N PRO A 217 4.39 13.04 21.19
CA PRO A 217 3.78 14.00 20.28
C PRO A 217 2.56 13.35 19.58
N ALA A 218 1.42 14.03 19.67
CA ALA A 218 0.12 13.60 19.14
C ALA A 218 0.06 13.47 17.59
N ALA A 219 1.16 13.71 16.88
CA ALA A 219 1.23 13.58 15.42
C ALA A 219 1.27 12.13 14.91
N ALA A 220 1.43 11.14 15.81
CA ALA A 220 1.36 9.71 15.47
C ALA A 220 -0.06 9.09 15.66
N ALA A 221 -1.08 9.91 15.94
CA ALA A 221 -2.42 9.44 16.32
C ALA A 221 -3.43 9.34 15.17
N THR A 222 -2.99 8.99 13.96
CA THR A 222 -3.91 8.48 12.92
C THR A 222 -3.45 7.11 12.44
N GLY A 223 -3.94 6.08 13.12
CA GLY A 223 -4.00 4.71 12.60
C GLY A 223 -2.83 3.82 12.98
N MET A 224 -2.68 3.52 14.26
CA MET A 224 -2.37 2.19 14.84
C MET A 224 -2.14 2.42 16.33
N ALA A 225 -3.16 2.17 17.15
CA ALA A 225 -3.00 2.07 18.58
C ALA A 225 -2.25 0.76 18.89
N VAL A 226 -0.94 0.74 18.67
CA VAL A 226 -0.06 -0.17 19.39
C VAL A 226 0.15 0.50 20.75
N ALA A 227 -0.62 0.07 21.75
CA ALA A 227 -0.22 0.31 23.12
C ALA A 227 1.22 -0.20 23.24
N PRO A 228 2.18 0.60 23.74
CA PRO A 228 3.51 0.07 24.00
C PRO A 228 3.32 -1.04 25.03
N SER A 229 3.58 -2.28 24.63
CA SER A 229 3.83 -3.31 25.62
C SER A 229 5.02 -2.80 26.40
N VAL A 230 4.78 -2.45 27.66
CA VAL A 230 5.85 -2.16 28.60
C VAL A 230 6.64 -3.46 28.69
N VAL A 231 7.72 -3.58 27.93
CA VAL A 231 8.71 -4.63 28.09
C VAL A 231 9.31 -4.36 29.45
N ARG A 232 8.75 -4.99 30.49
CA ARG A 232 9.43 -5.08 31.79
C ARG A 232 10.75 -5.77 31.50
N ALA A 233 11.85 -5.05 31.75
CA ALA A 233 13.16 -5.66 31.78
C ALA A 233 13.10 -6.85 32.75
N SER A 234 13.41 -8.04 32.24
CA SER A 234 13.58 -9.20 33.11
C SER A 234 14.84 -8.96 33.94
N PRO A 235 14.80 -9.13 35.28
CA PRO A 235 15.98 -8.99 36.11
C PRO A 235 17.02 -10.04 35.68
N HIS A 236 18.22 -9.60 35.31
CA HIS A 236 19.35 -10.48 35.05
C HIS A 236 20.38 -10.29 36.17
N THR A 237 20.89 -11.39 36.70
CA THR A 237 21.86 -11.41 37.81
C THR A 237 23.28 -11.42 37.26
N PHE A 238 23.67 -10.34 36.58
CA PHE A 238 25.07 -10.12 36.24
C PHE A 238 25.57 -8.91 37.05
N PHE A 239 26.18 -9.22 38.20
CA PHE A 239 26.77 -8.37 39.25
C PHE A 239 25.81 -7.57 40.16
N GLY A 240 25.52 -8.10 41.37
CA GLY A 240 25.10 -7.33 42.56
C GLY A 240 23.61 -7.34 42.91
N GLU A 241 23.27 -7.30 44.21
CA GLU A 241 21.93 -7.54 44.79
C GLU A 241 20.85 -6.49 44.46
N ARG A 242 19.58 -6.92 44.61
CA ARG A 242 18.34 -6.19 44.35
C ARG A 242 18.23 -4.86 45.11
N ILE A 243 18.00 -3.77 44.38
CA ILE A 243 17.18 -2.63 44.81
C ILE A 243 16.27 -2.24 43.65
#